data_AF-A0A2V6BIK4-F1
#
_entry.id   AF-A0A2V6BIK4-F1
#
_cell.length_a   1.000
_cell.length_b   1.000
_cell.length_c   1.000
_cell.angle_alpha   90.00
_cell.angle_beta   90.00
_cell.angle_gamma   90.00
#
_symmetry.space_group_name_H-M   'P 1'
#
loop_
_entity.id
_entity.type
_entity.pdbx_description
1 polymer ?
#
loop_
_entity_poly.entity_id
_entity_poly.type
_entity_poly.pdbx_seq_one_letter_code
_entity_poly.pdbx_strand_id
1 'polypeptide(L)'
;MCWYCRSRRRQQFIRNQFCPPAAPVLARFYDELRKRGIDVLDLSAVFLQNRASERGRVFCKTDSHWSGFGCVLAAETIRDKIHEKLAGQPRKNSLAEWKDTTIKGDLGDLAGPNTAKPEPEKVAIRTISDKETGAATTPDPNSPLLIIGDSHTLVFHDFLAEKSGLLDQVAYEIGFAPDLIGTRGSGATSVRVSLYRRARKDPDYLAKKKMIVWCFAAREFTESDQGWDKVPVGQ
;
A
#
# COMPACT_ATOMS: atom_id res chain seq x y z
N MET A 1 -28.93 -26.99 -7.52
CA MET A 1 -30.34 -26.68 -7.80
C MET A 1 -30.92 -25.90 -6.64
N CYS A 2 -31.06 -24.58 -6.77
CA CYS A 2 -32.17 -23.80 -6.22
C CYS A 2 -32.16 -22.44 -6.94
N TRP A 3 -33.26 -22.16 -7.62
CA TRP A 3 -33.50 -20.97 -8.44
C TRP A 3 -34.36 -20.01 -7.61
N TYR A 4 -34.05 -18.70 -7.59
CA TYR A 4 -35.10 -17.68 -7.70
C TYR A 4 -34.58 -16.31 -8.16
N CYS A 5 -35.48 -15.56 -8.78
CA CYS A 5 -35.30 -14.56 -9.83
C CYS A 5 -35.43 -13.10 -9.33
N ARG A 6 -34.88 -12.18 -10.15
CA ARG A 6 -34.87 -10.70 -10.18
C ARG A 6 -35.95 -9.92 -9.39
N SER A 7 -35.54 -8.80 -8.77
CA SER A 7 -36.09 -7.46 -9.09
C SER A 7 -35.18 -6.31 -8.61
N ARG A 8 -35.17 -5.20 -9.35
CA ARG A 8 -34.43 -3.96 -9.06
C ARG A 8 -35.12 -3.18 -7.92
N ARG A 9 -34.37 -2.77 -6.89
CA ARG A 9 -34.44 -1.43 -6.26
C ARG A 9 -33.31 -1.26 -5.25
N ARG A 10 -32.73 -0.05 -5.24
CA ARG A 10 -31.76 0.44 -4.26
C ARG A 10 -32.30 0.28 -2.84
N GLN A 11 -31.54 -0.38 -1.97
CA GLN A 11 -31.38 -0.05 -0.54
C GLN A 11 -30.38 -1.03 0.10
N GLN A 12 -29.22 -0.48 0.45
CA GLN A 12 -28.57 -0.65 1.74
C GLN A 12 -28.80 -2.00 2.46
N PHE A 13 -27.97 -2.98 2.14
CA PHE A 13 -27.69 -4.09 3.05
C PHE A 13 -26.18 -4.19 3.22
N ILE A 14 -25.70 -3.57 4.31
CA ILE A 14 -24.45 -3.97 4.94
C ILE A 14 -24.71 -5.39 5.44
N ARG A 15 -24.42 -6.39 4.61
CA ARG A 15 -24.18 -7.73 5.12
C ARG A 15 -22.86 -7.64 5.86
N ASN A 16 -22.94 -7.58 7.19
CA ASN A 16 -21.88 -8.06 8.06
C ASN A 16 -21.66 -9.55 7.76
N GLN A 17 -21.01 -9.85 6.64
CA GLN A 17 -20.23 -11.07 6.54
C GLN A 17 -19.09 -10.87 7.52
N PHE A 18 -19.13 -11.63 8.61
CA PHE A 18 -17.97 -11.85 9.48
C PHE A 18 -16.82 -12.32 8.58
N CYS A 19 -16.05 -11.36 8.11
CA CYS A 19 -14.78 -11.63 7.49
C CYS A 19 -13.86 -12.00 8.63
N PRO A 20 -13.20 -13.18 8.60
CA PRO A 20 -12.30 -13.54 9.68
C PRO A 20 -11.23 -12.43 9.83
N PRO A 21 -10.88 -12.05 11.06
CA PRO A 21 -9.78 -11.12 11.30
C PRO A 21 -8.48 -11.70 10.73
N ALA A 22 -7.40 -10.91 10.73
CA ALA A 22 -6.05 -11.44 10.50
C ALA A 22 -5.84 -12.78 11.23
N ALA A 23 -4.97 -13.63 10.68
CA ALA A 23 -4.63 -14.92 11.30
C ALA A 23 -4.40 -14.74 12.82
N PRO A 24 -4.87 -15.64 13.70
CA PRO A 24 -5.00 -15.35 15.14
C PRO A 24 -3.75 -14.80 15.82
N VAL A 25 -2.56 -15.22 15.36
CA VAL A 25 -1.26 -14.72 15.83
C VAL A 25 -1.03 -13.25 15.45
N LEU A 26 -1.34 -12.89 14.20
CA LEU A 26 -1.18 -11.53 13.68
C LEU A 26 -2.19 -10.57 14.33
N ALA A 27 -3.42 -11.01 14.58
CA ALA A 27 -4.42 -10.23 15.30
C ALA A 27 -3.94 -9.86 16.72
N ARG A 28 -3.40 -10.84 17.47
CA ARG A 28 -2.81 -10.60 18.80
C ARG A 28 -1.65 -9.61 18.74
N PHE A 29 -0.78 -9.75 17.75
CA PHE A 29 0.36 -8.85 17.57
C PHE A 29 -0.09 -7.40 17.26
N TYR A 30 -1.11 -7.22 16.42
CA TYR A 30 -1.68 -5.91 16.14
C TYR A 30 -2.30 -5.26 17.39
N ASP A 31 -2.94 -6.05 18.25
CA ASP A 31 -3.46 -5.53 19.52
C ASP A 31 -2.34 -5.08 20.47
N GLU A 32 -1.22 -5.81 20.50
CA GLU A 32 -0.03 -5.41 21.26
C GLU A 32 0.60 -4.12 20.75
N LEU A 33 0.59 -3.87 19.44
CA LEU A 33 1.02 -2.59 18.85
C LEU A 33 0.07 -1.45 19.23
N ARG A 34 -1.25 -1.69 19.15
CA ARG A 34 -2.27 -0.69 19.52
C ARG A 34 -2.18 -0.30 20.99
N LYS A 35 -1.98 -1.26 21.89
CA LYS A 35 -1.74 -0.99 23.33
C LYS A 35 -0.52 -0.11 23.58
N ARG A 36 0.45 -0.10 22.67
CA ARG A 36 1.65 0.76 22.70
C ARG A 36 1.46 2.09 21.97
N GLY A 37 0.24 2.43 21.57
CA GLY A 37 -0.09 3.69 20.91
C GLY A 37 0.21 3.72 19.41
N ILE A 38 0.52 2.57 18.79
CA ILE A 38 0.73 2.47 17.35
C ILE A 38 -0.61 2.21 16.67
N ASP A 39 -1.04 3.14 15.81
CA ASP A 39 -2.20 2.93 14.95
C ASP A 39 -1.89 1.82 13.92
N VAL A 40 -2.65 0.72 13.95
CA VAL A 40 -2.49 -0.40 13.02
C VAL A 40 -3.67 -0.49 12.06
N LEU A 41 -3.38 -0.46 10.77
CA LEU A 41 -4.32 -0.68 9.67
C LEU A 41 -4.20 -2.12 9.17
N ASP A 42 -5.22 -2.93 9.44
CA ASP A 42 -5.30 -4.33 9.00
C ASP A 42 -6.10 -4.43 7.70
N LEU A 43 -5.43 -4.81 6.60
CA LEU A 43 -6.04 -4.96 5.28
C LEU A 43 -6.74 -6.31 5.08
N SER A 44 -6.62 -7.26 6.03
CA SER A 44 -7.09 -8.64 5.85
C SER A 44 -8.58 -8.70 5.52
N ALA A 45 -9.41 -7.95 6.27
CA ALA A 45 -10.85 -7.96 6.08
C ALA A 45 -11.26 -7.40 4.71
N VAL A 46 -10.71 -6.24 4.32
CA VAL A 46 -11.04 -5.61 3.03
C VAL A 46 -10.53 -6.46 1.86
N PHE A 47 -9.36 -7.08 1.98
CA PHE A 47 -8.81 -7.94 0.92
C PHE A 47 -9.60 -9.24 0.76
N LEU A 48 -10.02 -9.88 1.84
CA LEU A 48 -10.84 -11.09 1.79
C LEU A 48 -12.24 -10.82 1.22
N GLN A 49 -12.86 -9.70 1.57
CA GLN A 49 -14.15 -9.28 1.02
C GLN A 49 -14.07 -9.02 -0.49
N ASN A 50 -12.92 -8.53 -0.97
CA ASN A 50 -12.72 -8.13 -2.37
C ASN A 50 -11.88 -9.12 -3.19
N ARG A 51 -11.62 -10.33 -2.66
CA ARG A 51 -10.73 -11.33 -3.29
C ARG A 51 -11.18 -11.81 -4.68
N ALA A 52 -12.46 -11.66 -5.00
CA ALA A 52 -13.09 -12.06 -6.26
C ALA A 52 -13.86 -10.88 -6.88
N SER A 53 -13.16 -9.76 -7.10
CA SER A 53 -13.71 -8.57 -7.76
C SER A 53 -13.68 -8.69 -9.28
N GLU A 54 -14.58 -7.96 -9.96
CA GLU A 54 -14.55 -7.79 -11.43
C GLU A 54 -13.25 -7.13 -11.92
N ARG A 55 -12.58 -6.36 -11.04
CA ARG A 55 -11.27 -5.75 -11.30
C ARG A 55 -10.09 -6.72 -11.14
N GLY A 56 -10.36 -7.97 -10.79
CA GLY A 56 -9.35 -9.01 -10.58
C GLY A 56 -9.10 -9.33 -9.11
N ARG A 57 -8.00 -10.05 -8.87
CA ARG A 57 -7.55 -10.45 -7.53
C ARG A 57 -6.96 -9.27 -6.79
N VAL A 58 -6.83 -9.37 -5.47
CA VAL A 58 -6.14 -8.40 -4.61
C VAL A 58 -4.63 -8.63 -4.50
N PHE A 59 -4.14 -9.79 -4.92
CA PHE A 59 -2.73 -10.12 -5.08
C PHE A 59 -2.43 -10.57 -6.50
N CYS A 60 -1.21 -10.32 -6.97
CA CYS A 60 -0.70 -10.88 -8.20
C CYS A 60 -0.61 -12.41 -8.10
N LYS A 61 -0.72 -13.10 -9.23
CA LYS A 61 -0.54 -14.56 -9.33
C LYS A 61 0.92 -14.94 -9.44
N THR A 62 1.73 -14.12 -10.12
CA THR A 62 3.13 -14.44 -10.43
C THR A 62 4.13 -13.57 -9.68
N ASP A 63 3.64 -12.69 -8.80
CA ASP A 63 4.43 -11.73 -8.03
C ASP A 63 4.02 -11.73 -6.55
N SER A 64 4.97 -11.46 -5.65
CA SER A 64 4.80 -11.49 -4.20
C SER A 64 3.99 -10.31 -3.63
N HIS A 65 3.70 -9.29 -4.45
CA HIS A 65 2.98 -8.09 -4.03
C HIS A 65 1.47 -8.17 -4.26
N TRP A 66 0.75 -7.19 -3.70
CA TRP A 66 -0.64 -6.93 -4.06
C TRP A 66 -0.79 -6.65 -5.57
N SER A 67 -1.99 -6.81 -6.10
CA SER A 67 -2.32 -6.37 -7.45
C SER A 67 -2.55 -4.85 -7.51
N GLY A 68 -2.72 -4.29 -8.70
CA GLY A 68 -3.15 -2.89 -8.85
C GLY A 68 -4.46 -2.60 -8.13
N PHE A 69 -5.40 -3.56 -8.14
CA PHE A 69 -6.66 -3.45 -7.38
C PHE A 69 -6.46 -3.55 -5.86
N GLY A 70 -5.58 -4.46 -5.39
CA GLY A 70 -5.22 -4.52 -3.97
C GLY A 70 -4.57 -3.22 -3.47
N CYS A 71 -3.71 -2.61 -4.28
CA CYS A 71 -3.09 -1.31 -4.01
C CYS A 71 -4.12 -0.18 -3.86
N VAL A 72 -5.15 -0.15 -4.73
CA VAL A 72 -6.26 0.81 -4.64
C VAL A 72 -7.03 0.64 -3.32
N LEU A 73 -7.41 -0.59 -2.96
CA LEU A 73 -8.11 -0.86 -1.70
C LEU A 73 -7.28 -0.45 -0.48
N ALA A 74 -5.97 -0.67 -0.53
CA ALA A 74 -5.05 -0.25 0.53
C ALA A 74 -5.04 1.29 0.66
N ALA A 75 -4.95 2.02 -0.45
CA ALA A 75 -4.94 3.48 -0.46
C ALA A 75 -6.26 4.09 0.03
N GLU A 76 -7.41 3.54 -0.39
CA GLU A 76 -8.74 3.95 0.09
C GLU A 76 -8.84 3.74 1.61
N THR A 77 -8.42 2.58 2.11
CA THR A 77 -8.42 2.27 3.54
C THR A 77 -7.47 3.19 4.33
N ILE A 78 -6.29 3.50 3.77
CA ILE A 78 -5.35 4.46 4.36
C ILE A 78 -6.01 5.84 4.45
N ARG A 79 -6.63 6.32 3.36
CA ARG A 79 -7.33 7.60 3.35
C ARG A 79 -8.39 7.65 4.44
N ASP A 80 -9.23 6.63 4.55
CA ASP A 80 -10.29 6.57 5.57
C ASP A 80 -9.73 6.64 7.00
N LYS A 81 -8.52 6.13 7.23
CA LYS A 81 -7.87 6.20 8.55
C LYS A 81 -7.24 7.56 8.86
N ILE A 82 -6.81 8.32 7.85
CA ILE A 82 -5.91 9.48 8.04
C ILE A 82 -6.50 10.83 7.62
N HIS A 83 -7.59 10.86 6.85
CA HIS A 83 -8.07 12.09 6.19
C HIS A 83 -8.38 13.23 7.17
N GLU A 84 -8.94 12.92 8.35
CA GLU A 84 -9.27 13.93 9.36
C GLU A 84 -8.00 14.58 9.94
N LYS A 85 -6.96 13.78 10.18
CA LYS A 85 -5.66 14.24 10.71
C LYS A 85 -4.90 15.12 9.71
N LEU A 86 -5.27 15.06 8.44
CA LEU A 86 -4.68 15.83 7.34
C LEU A 86 -5.67 16.85 6.74
N ALA A 87 -6.74 17.19 7.46
CA ALA A 87 -7.67 18.23 7.04
C ALA A 87 -6.96 19.59 6.86
N GLY A 88 -7.44 20.38 5.89
CA GLY A 88 -6.91 21.72 5.60
C GLY A 88 -5.69 21.77 4.69
N GLN A 89 -5.15 20.63 4.24
CA GLN A 89 -4.09 20.62 3.24
C GLN A 89 -4.64 21.03 1.86
N PRO A 90 -3.90 21.85 1.07
CA PRO A 90 -4.27 22.17 -0.30
C PRO A 90 -4.41 20.90 -1.13
N ARG A 91 -5.50 20.81 -1.90
CA ARG A 91 -5.77 19.66 -2.77
C ARG A 91 -5.58 20.01 -4.24
N LYS A 92 -5.02 19.08 -5.00
CA LYS A 92 -4.86 19.11 -6.44
C LYS A 92 -5.80 18.11 -7.09
N ASN A 93 -6.22 18.41 -8.30
CA ASN A 93 -7.05 17.51 -9.10
C ASN A 93 -6.14 16.55 -9.88
N SER A 94 -6.46 15.26 -9.79
CA SER A 94 -5.80 14.21 -10.56
C SER A 94 -6.82 13.43 -11.38
N LEU A 95 -6.38 12.87 -12.50
CA LEU A 95 -7.14 11.93 -13.30
C LEU A 95 -6.81 10.51 -12.87
N ALA A 96 -7.83 9.65 -12.84
CA ALA A 96 -7.68 8.23 -12.56
C ALA A 96 -8.27 7.42 -13.73
N GLU A 97 -7.46 6.52 -14.29
CA GLU A 97 -7.86 5.68 -15.42
C GLU A 97 -7.49 4.22 -15.15
N TRP A 98 -8.42 3.30 -15.40
CA TRP A 98 -8.13 1.87 -15.34
C TRP A 98 -7.65 1.37 -16.69
N LYS A 99 -6.51 0.67 -16.69
CA LYS A 99 -5.99 -0.02 -17.87
C LYS A 99 -5.39 -1.37 -17.49
N ASP A 100 -5.31 -2.25 -18.48
CA ASP A 100 -4.58 -3.49 -18.32
C ASP A 100 -3.09 -3.28 -18.63
N THR A 101 -2.23 -3.98 -17.88
CA THR A 101 -0.81 -4.08 -18.17
C THR A 101 -0.34 -5.53 -18.00
N THR A 102 0.77 -5.88 -18.65
CA THR A 102 1.41 -7.18 -18.47
C THR A 102 2.62 -7.00 -17.57
N ILE A 103 2.67 -7.75 -16.48
CA ILE A 103 3.77 -7.74 -15.51
C ILE A 103 4.56 -9.04 -15.58
N LYS A 104 5.85 -8.96 -15.25
CA LYS A 104 6.71 -10.12 -15.00
C LYS A 104 7.04 -10.13 -13.51
N GLY A 105 6.39 -11.03 -12.78
CA GLY A 105 6.50 -11.09 -11.32
C GLY A 105 7.76 -11.78 -10.80
N ASP A 106 8.03 -11.57 -9.51
CA ASP A 106 9.22 -12.06 -8.80
C ASP A 106 9.14 -13.53 -8.33
N LEU A 107 7.96 -14.16 -8.29
CA LEU A 107 7.81 -15.49 -7.69
C LEU A 107 8.59 -16.58 -8.43
N GLY A 108 8.79 -16.40 -9.75
CA GLY A 108 9.64 -17.30 -10.54
C GLY A 108 11.11 -17.24 -10.16
N ASP A 109 11.60 -16.07 -9.76
CA ASP A 109 12.98 -15.89 -9.31
C ASP A 109 13.17 -16.42 -7.87
N LEU A 110 12.12 -16.38 -7.04
CA LEU A 110 12.10 -16.92 -5.69
C LEU A 110 11.98 -18.46 -5.64
N ALA A 111 11.44 -19.09 -6.69
CA ALA A 111 11.24 -20.54 -6.75
C ALA A 111 12.52 -21.35 -7.04
N GLY A 112 13.68 -20.69 -7.20
CA GLY A 112 14.97 -21.33 -7.42
C GLY A 112 15.30 -21.60 -8.90
N PRO A 113 16.57 -21.90 -9.22
CA PRO A 113 17.10 -21.89 -10.59
C PRO A 113 16.52 -22.97 -11.53
N ASN A 114 15.93 -24.02 -10.96
CA ASN A 114 15.40 -25.16 -11.72
C ASN A 114 13.87 -25.14 -11.85
N THR A 115 13.21 -24.07 -11.41
CA THR A 115 11.76 -23.93 -11.52
C THR A 115 11.40 -23.17 -12.78
N ALA A 116 10.44 -23.70 -13.54
CA ALA A 116 9.90 -23.00 -14.70
C ALA A 116 9.35 -21.64 -14.26
N LYS A 117 9.86 -20.55 -14.87
CA LYS A 117 9.38 -19.21 -14.55
C LYS A 117 7.92 -19.10 -14.96
N PRO A 118 7.04 -18.54 -14.10
CA PRO A 118 5.67 -18.27 -14.48
C PRO A 118 5.62 -17.36 -15.72
N GLU A 119 4.65 -17.61 -16.58
CA GLU A 119 4.36 -16.71 -17.70
C GLU A 119 3.98 -15.30 -17.20
N PRO A 120 4.27 -14.24 -17.98
CA PRO A 120 3.83 -12.90 -17.64
C PRO A 120 2.33 -12.82 -17.34
N GLU A 121 1.97 -12.08 -16.31
CA GLU A 121 0.59 -11.95 -15.85
C GLU A 121 -0.03 -10.65 -16.38
N LYS A 122 -1.25 -10.72 -16.91
CA LYS A 122 -2.05 -9.54 -17.22
C LYS A 122 -2.82 -9.08 -15.98
N VAL A 123 -2.60 -7.84 -15.55
CA VAL A 123 -3.23 -7.25 -14.36
C VAL A 123 -3.88 -5.90 -14.70
N ALA A 124 -4.99 -5.58 -14.04
CA ALA A 124 -5.62 -4.26 -14.12
C ALA A 124 -4.95 -3.31 -13.11
N ILE A 125 -4.57 -2.12 -13.57
CA ILE A 125 -3.99 -1.04 -12.76
C ILE A 125 -4.78 0.26 -12.94
N ARG A 126 -4.91 1.04 -11.86
CA ARG A 126 -5.46 2.40 -11.91
C ARG A 126 -4.31 3.39 -12.02
N THR A 127 -4.10 4.02 -13.17
CA THR A 127 -3.08 5.05 -13.31
C THR A 127 -3.58 6.41 -12.89
N ILE A 128 -2.73 7.16 -12.18
CA ILE A 128 -2.99 8.49 -11.67
C ILE A 128 -2.07 9.48 -12.38
N SER A 129 -2.65 10.56 -12.90
CA SER A 129 -1.87 11.65 -13.50
C SER A 129 -2.42 13.00 -13.07
N ASP A 130 -1.55 14.01 -13.10
CA ASP A 130 -1.96 15.40 -12.99
C ASP A 130 -2.96 15.73 -14.11
N LYS A 131 -4.05 16.43 -13.77
CA LYS A 131 -5.15 16.69 -14.70
C LYS A 131 -4.78 17.65 -15.83
N GLU A 132 -3.85 18.57 -15.60
CA GLU A 132 -3.49 19.62 -16.54
C GLU A 132 -2.30 19.20 -17.40
N THR A 133 -1.29 18.58 -16.79
CA THR A 133 -0.01 18.27 -17.40
C THR A 133 0.12 16.80 -17.82
N GLY A 134 -0.71 15.90 -17.30
CA GLY A 134 -0.57 14.45 -17.50
C GLY A 134 0.63 13.83 -16.79
N ALA A 135 1.37 14.61 -15.99
CA ALA A 135 2.56 14.17 -15.28
C ALA A 135 2.27 13.08 -14.25
N ALA A 136 3.27 12.26 -13.95
CA ALA A 136 3.21 11.31 -12.83
C ALA A 136 3.21 12.05 -11.49
N THR A 137 2.66 11.42 -10.45
CA THR A 137 2.82 11.91 -9.08
C THR A 137 4.28 11.76 -8.66
N THR A 138 4.90 12.85 -8.22
CA THR A 138 6.25 12.81 -7.63
C THR A 138 6.17 12.98 -6.12
N PRO A 139 7.01 12.28 -5.33
CA PRO A 139 7.07 12.50 -3.89
C PRO A 139 7.40 13.95 -3.56
N ASP A 140 6.72 14.53 -2.56
CA ASP A 140 6.99 15.88 -2.08
C ASP A 140 7.71 15.86 -0.71
N PRO A 141 9.01 16.23 -0.66
CA PRO A 141 9.77 16.33 0.59
C PRO A 141 9.18 17.25 1.65
N ASN A 142 8.30 18.19 1.29
CA ASN A 142 7.63 19.10 2.21
C ASN A 142 6.22 18.62 2.61
N SER A 143 5.77 17.49 2.07
CA SER A 143 4.47 16.91 2.38
C SER A 143 4.34 16.59 3.88
N PRO A 144 3.19 16.88 4.50
CA PRO A 144 2.91 16.52 5.90
C PRO A 144 2.73 15.01 6.11
N LEU A 145 2.54 14.25 5.03
CA LEU A 145 2.41 12.80 5.05
C LEU A 145 3.68 12.19 4.44
N LEU A 146 4.34 11.32 5.21
CA LEU A 146 5.45 10.51 4.72
C LEU A 146 5.00 9.05 4.64
N ILE A 147 5.16 8.43 3.47
CA ILE A 147 5.05 6.98 3.31
C ILE A 147 6.46 6.40 3.38
N ILE A 148 6.66 5.42 4.27
CA ILE A 148 7.89 4.63 4.31
C ILE A 148 7.55 3.16 4.16
N GLY A 149 8.41 2.37 3.51
CA GLY A 149 8.18 0.94 3.43
C GLY A 149 9.14 0.12 2.59
N ASP A 150 8.74 -1.13 2.38
CA ASP A 150 9.39 -2.09 1.49
C ASP A 150 8.99 -1.86 0.02
N SER A 151 9.26 -2.87 -0.81
CA SER A 151 8.90 -2.91 -2.23
C SER A 151 7.41 -2.76 -2.51
N HIS A 152 6.49 -2.98 -1.55
CA HIS A 152 5.05 -2.68 -1.73
C HIS A 152 4.80 -1.19 -1.99
N THR A 153 5.64 -0.32 -1.45
CA THR A 153 5.55 1.14 -1.70
C THR A 153 6.05 1.52 -3.10
N LEU A 154 6.77 0.61 -3.76
CA LEU A 154 7.48 0.84 -5.02
C LEU A 154 6.91 0.04 -6.21
N VAL A 155 6.25 -1.10 -5.97
CA VAL A 155 5.92 -2.10 -7.00
C VAL A 155 5.29 -1.54 -8.27
N PHE A 156 4.24 -0.72 -8.18
CA PHE A 156 3.58 -0.10 -9.35
C PHE A 156 3.92 1.39 -9.54
N HIS A 157 4.93 1.86 -8.81
CA HIS A 157 5.46 3.22 -8.92
C HIS A 157 6.83 3.22 -9.64
N ASP A 158 7.64 2.18 -9.45
CA ASP A 158 9.06 2.13 -9.82
C ASP A 158 9.43 0.94 -10.74
N PHE A 159 8.83 -0.26 -10.60
CA PHE A 159 9.42 -1.45 -11.26
C PHE A 159 8.51 -2.47 -11.94
N LEU A 160 7.21 -2.57 -11.61
CA LEU A 160 6.25 -3.40 -12.37
C LEU A 160 5.28 -2.56 -13.22
N ALA A 161 5.13 -1.28 -12.87
CA ALA A 161 4.35 -0.32 -13.62
C ALA A 161 4.79 1.10 -13.22
N GLU A 162 4.08 2.09 -13.75
CA GLU A 162 4.24 3.49 -13.39
C GLU A 162 2.87 4.09 -13.07
N LYS A 163 2.87 5.21 -12.33
CA LYS A 163 1.68 6.00 -12.02
C LYS A 163 0.57 5.23 -11.29
N SER A 164 0.84 4.07 -10.72
CA SER A 164 -0.20 3.20 -10.17
C SER A 164 0.15 2.57 -8.81
N GLY A 165 1.28 2.98 -8.22
CA GLY A 165 1.74 2.50 -6.92
C GLY A 165 1.04 3.17 -5.75
N LEU A 166 1.45 2.77 -4.55
CA LEU A 166 0.81 3.24 -3.32
C LEU A 166 0.87 4.76 -3.17
N LEU A 167 2.01 5.37 -3.53
CA LEU A 167 2.17 6.82 -3.56
C LEU A 167 1.11 7.47 -4.43
N ASP A 168 0.95 6.98 -5.66
CA ASP A 168 0.04 7.51 -6.67
C ASP A 168 -1.41 7.41 -6.20
N GLN A 169 -1.81 6.23 -5.69
CA GLN A 169 -3.17 6.01 -5.21
C GLN A 169 -3.48 6.84 -3.98
N VAL A 170 -2.58 6.88 -2.98
CA VAL A 170 -2.80 7.68 -1.78
C VAL A 170 -2.88 9.16 -2.13
N ALA A 171 -2.03 9.65 -3.04
CA ALA A 171 -2.08 11.02 -3.52
C ALA A 171 -3.42 11.37 -4.16
N TYR A 172 -3.97 10.47 -4.98
CA TYR A 172 -5.30 10.61 -5.57
C TYR A 172 -6.40 10.68 -4.48
N GLU A 173 -6.37 9.76 -3.51
CA GLU A 173 -7.41 9.67 -2.47
C GLU A 173 -7.41 10.86 -1.51
N ILE A 174 -6.24 11.41 -1.16
CA ILE A 174 -6.13 12.53 -0.20
C ILE A 174 -6.05 13.91 -0.88
N GLY A 175 -5.74 13.94 -2.18
CA GLY A 175 -5.66 15.13 -3.00
C GLY A 175 -4.30 15.84 -2.99
N PHE A 176 -3.22 15.27 -2.44
CA PHE A 176 -1.88 15.85 -2.52
C PHE A 176 -0.81 14.76 -2.47
N ALA A 177 0.37 15.02 -3.04
CA ALA A 177 1.45 14.06 -3.06
C ALA A 177 2.05 13.83 -1.65
N PRO A 178 2.10 12.58 -1.17
CA PRO A 178 2.91 12.22 -0.01
C PRO A 178 4.41 12.39 -0.31
N ASP A 179 5.23 12.43 0.73
CA ASP A 179 6.66 12.11 0.62
C ASP A 179 6.85 10.58 0.63
N LEU A 180 7.99 10.11 0.13
CA LEU A 180 8.28 8.69 0.01
C LEU A 180 9.72 8.37 0.44
N ILE A 181 9.85 7.32 1.27
CA ILE A 181 11.12 6.59 1.48
C ILE A 181 10.79 5.11 1.32
N GLY A 182 10.92 4.58 0.10
CA GLY A 182 10.77 3.16 -0.18
C GLY A 182 12.12 2.48 -0.35
N THR A 183 12.26 1.25 0.11
CA THR A 183 13.42 0.40 -0.16
C THR A 183 12.98 -0.93 -0.75
N ARG A 184 13.68 -1.43 -1.78
CA ARG A 184 13.50 -2.83 -2.20
C ARG A 184 14.09 -3.75 -1.14
N GLY A 185 13.44 -4.88 -0.84
CA GLY A 185 13.85 -5.79 0.23
C GLY A 185 13.09 -5.52 1.53
N SER A 186 13.81 -5.39 2.66
CA SER A 186 13.16 -5.27 3.98
C SER A 186 12.43 -3.94 4.14
N GLY A 187 11.26 -4.01 4.77
CA GLY A 187 10.47 -2.84 5.18
C GLY A 187 10.78 -2.36 6.58
N ALA A 188 11.70 -3.01 7.29
CA ALA A 188 11.85 -2.87 8.73
C ALA A 188 13.09 -2.03 9.11
N THR A 189 14.32 -2.56 9.03
CA THR A 189 15.54 -1.79 9.41
C THR A 189 15.99 -0.79 8.34
N SER A 190 16.11 -1.23 7.08
CA SER A 190 16.66 -0.43 5.96
C SER A 190 15.95 0.90 5.78
N VAL A 191 14.62 0.90 5.81
CA VAL A 191 13.82 2.11 5.61
C VAL A 191 13.96 3.10 6.76
N ARG A 192 14.08 2.60 8.00
CA ARG A 192 14.35 3.44 9.19
C ARG A 192 15.74 4.05 9.13
N VAL A 193 16.75 3.31 8.65
CA VAL A 193 18.10 3.85 8.42
C VAL A 193 18.08 4.96 7.36
N SER A 194 17.32 4.78 6.28
CA SER A 194 17.13 5.81 5.25
C SER A 194 16.44 7.05 5.81
N LEU A 195 15.39 6.89 6.62
CA LEU A 195 14.73 7.99 7.34
C LEU A 195 15.71 8.73 8.25
N TYR A 196 16.48 8.02 9.06
CA TYR A 196 17.51 8.60 9.93
C TYR A 196 18.54 9.40 9.13
N ARG A 197 19.07 8.86 8.04
CA ARG A 197 20.03 9.57 7.17
C ARG A 197 19.43 10.84 6.58
N ARG A 198 18.16 10.80 6.17
CA ARG A 198 17.46 11.98 5.63
C ARG A 198 17.24 13.05 6.70
N ALA A 199 16.80 12.65 7.89
CA ALA A 199 16.63 13.56 9.04
C ALA A 199 17.95 14.15 9.55
N ARG A 200 19.07 13.41 9.45
CA ARG A 200 20.39 13.98 9.77
C ARG A 200 20.87 15.00 8.74
N LYS A 201 20.56 14.78 7.47
CA LYS A 201 20.98 15.66 6.38
C LYS A 201 20.15 16.96 6.36
N ASP A 202 18.87 16.87 6.67
CA ASP A 202 17.94 17.99 6.82
C ASP A 202 17.30 17.92 8.22
N PRO A 203 17.84 18.66 9.22
CA PRO A 203 17.32 18.66 10.59
C PRO A 203 15.83 19.03 10.70
N ASP A 204 15.32 19.85 9.77
CA ASP A 204 13.92 20.28 9.75
C ASP A 204 13.00 19.29 9.02
N TYR A 205 13.56 18.21 8.47
CA TYR A 205 12.82 17.25 7.65
C TYR A 205 11.62 16.65 8.40
N LEU A 206 11.83 16.20 9.64
CA LEU A 206 10.78 15.59 10.47
C LEU A 206 9.78 16.63 10.99
N ALA A 207 10.20 17.88 11.20
CA ALA A 207 9.32 18.96 11.64
C ALA A 207 8.21 19.27 10.62
N LYS A 208 8.45 18.97 9.33
CA LYS A 208 7.46 19.10 8.26
C LYS A 208 6.40 17.99 8.28
N LYS A 209 6.65 16.86 8.95
CA LYS A 209 5.78 15.67 8.93
C LYS A 209 4.78 15.70 10.07
N LYS A 210 3.50 15.57 9.74
CA LYS A 210 2.41 15.35 10.70
C LYS A 210 2.15 13.86 10.92
N MET A 211 2.44 13.02 9.93
CA MET A 211 2.17 11.59 9.97
C MET A 211 3.15 10.79 9.13
N ILE A 212 3.48 9.59 9.62
CA ILE A 212 4.21 8.57 8.87
C ILE A 212 3.29 7.36 8.70
N VAL A 213 3.05 6.95 7.45
CA VAL A 213 2.44 5.66 7.11
C VAL A 213 3.57 4.68 6.81
N TRP A 214 3.72 3.67 7.66
CA TRP A 214 4.74 2.64 7.52
C TRP A 214 4.12 1.38 6.93
N CYS A 215 4.42 1.10 5.67
CA CYS A 215 3.80 0.04 4.87
C CYS A 215 4.81 -1.05 4.52
N PHE A 216 4.59 -2.26 5.01
CA PHE A 216 5.38 -3.44 4.68
C PHE A 216 4.58 -4.71 4.96
N ALA A 217 5.01 -5.82 4.38
CA ALA A 217 4.32 -7.10 4.55
C ALA A 217 4.43 -7.64 5.99
N ALA A 218 3.35 -8.25 6.49
CA ALA A 218 3.29 -8.79 7.86
C ALA A 218 4.39 -9.82 8.16
N ARG A 219 4.95 -10.49 7.15
CA ARG A 219 6.10 -11.41 7.29
C ARG A 219 7.33 -10.75 7.91
N GLU A 220 7.51 -9.43 7.79
CA GLU A 220 8.61 -8.72 8.46
C GLU A 220 8.57 -8.84 9.99
N PHE A 221 7.42 -9.17 10.59
CA PHE A 221 7.32 -9.39 12.03
C PHE A 221 7.75 -10.80 12.46
N THR A 222 7.67 -11.79 11.56
CA THR A 222 7.84 -13.21 11.91
C THR A 222 9.03 -13.87 11.24
N GLU A 223 9.47 -13.35 10.08
CA GLU A 223 10.44 -13.99 9.18
C GLU A 223 11.62 -13.07 8.86
N SER A 224 11.74 -11.94 9.56
CA SER A 224 12.83 -10.99 9.29
C SER A 224 14.08 -11.36 10.08
N ASP A 225 15.06 -11.94 9.39
CA ASP A 225 16.34 -12.35 9.98
C ASP A 225 17.18 -11.16 10.48
N GLN A 226 16.92 -9.93 10.01
CA GLN A 226 17.61 -8.69 10.40
C GLN A 226 16.66 -7.46 10.52
N GLY A 227 15.36 -7.68 10.74
CA GLY A 227 14.33 -6.65 10.54
C GLY A 227 14.25 -5.53 11.57
N TRP A 228 14.76 -5.75 12.78
CA TRP A 228 14.37 -4.91 13.92
C TRP A 228 15.54 -4.38 14.73
N ASP A 229 16.66 -4.11 14.04
CA ASP A 229 17.83 -3.49 14.67
C ASP A 229 17.47 -2.14 15.28
N LYS A 230 18.19 -1.79 16.36
CA LYS A 230 18.10 -0.46 16.97
C LYS A 230 18.72 0.55 16.00
N VAL A 231 17.86 1.34 15.37
CA VAL A 231 18.28 2.49 14.55
C VAL A 231 18.33 3.72 15.46
N PRO A 232 19.42 4.49 15.46
CA PRO A 232 19.46 5.73 16.22
C PRO A 232 18.31 6.65 15.78
N VAL A 233 17.56 7.17 16.74
CA VAL A 233 16.79 8.40 16.56
C VAL A 233 17.77 9.54 16.89
N GLY A 234 17.77 10.63 16.12
CA GLY A 234 18.78 11.70 16.23
C GLY A 234 19.07 12.14 17.67
N GLN A 235 20.32 12.55 17.94
CA GLN A 235 20.68 13.33 19.13
C GLN A 235 20.20 14.76 18.96
#